data_AF-A0A1I6YLU8-F1
#
_entry.id   AF-A0A1I6YLU8-F1
#
_cell.length_a   1.000
_cell.length_b   1.000
_cell.length_c   1.000
_cell.angle_alpha   90.00
_cell.angle_beta   90.00
_cell.angle_gamma   90.00
#
_symmetry.space_group_name_H-M   'P 1'
#
loop_
_entity.id
_entity.type
_entity.pdbx_description
1 polymer ?
#
loop_
_entity_poly.entity_id
_entity_poly.type
_entity_poly.pdbx_seq_one_letter_code
_entity_poly.pdbx_strand_id
1 'polypeptide(L)'
;MHFCSVDTLNFIFRLGVVFAIFGFIWWIINAGINLLRGAAPKSQVETYILKLIRYFFLVDVTFMFCIYQEDGLINYPRLVVAGGVLLMYFLGKYQNAEVRNAFVQLQGRLMNRGVGDTFNKRTEGIVILLALAFFVLFVVEPSLSQNPVSNWFYDSILNIEDTPIFGFIFKVVGFFFMVSIILKLVNGIQMLLGVPARNNSGGPQGSNHNSLGNKGEDEFDDYEEVE
;
A
#
# COMPACT_ATOMS: atom_id res chain seq x y z
N MET A 1 -15.17 -17.71 -25.36
CA MET A 1 -14.45 -17.38 -24.11
C MET A 1 -13.69 -16.05 -24.25
N HIS A 2 -14.36 -14.94 -24.59
CA HIS A 2 -13.72 -13.63 -24.80
C HIS A 2 -14.38 -12.48 -24.02
N PHE A 3 -15.43 -12.77 -23.22
CA PHE A 3 -16.19 -11.78 -22.46
C PHE A 3 -15.73 -11.64 -20.99
N CYS A 4 -15.07 -12.64 -20.40
CA CYS A 4 -14.65 -12.61 -18.98
C CYS A 4 -13.63 -11.50 -18.65
N SER A 5 -12.74 -11.15 -19.59
CA SER A 5 -11.64 -10.22 -19.33
C SER A 5 -12.10 -8.77 -19.20
N VAL A 6 -13.12 -8.37 -19.98
CA VAL A 6 -13.63 -6.99 -19.98
C VAL A 6 -14.42 -6.72 -18.70
N ASP A 7 -15.27 -7.67 -18.28
CA ASP A 7 -16.02 -7.56 -17.02
C ASP A 7 -15.09 -7.53 -15.80
N THR A 8 -14.02 -8.33 -15.84
CA THR A 8 -13.00 -8.33 -14.78
C THR A 8 -12.24 -7.01 -14.72
N LEU A 9 -11.86 -6.44 -15.87
CA LEU A 9 -11.16 -5.15 -15.94
C LEU A 9 -12.06 -4.01 -15.44
N ASN A 10 -13.33 -3.99 -15.87
CA ASN A 10 -14.31 -3.01 -15.39
C ASN A 10 -14.50 -3.09 -13.88
N PHE A 11 -14.55 -4.31 -13.33
CA PHE A 11 -14.62 -4.53 -11.89
C PHE A 11 -13.37 -4.03 -11.15
N ILE A 12 -12.17 -4.36 -11.65
CA ILE A 12 -10.90 -3.84 -11.09
C ILE A 12 -10.85 -2.32 -11.17
N PHE A 13 -11.32 -1.72 -12.27
CA PHE A 13 -11.43 -0.28 -12.42
C PHE A 13 -12.33 0.34 -11.38
N ARG A 14 -13.54 -0.20 -11.22
CA ARG A 14 -14.49 0.26 -10.22
C ARG A 14 -13.94 0.15 -8.80
N LEU A 15 -13.25 -0.94 -8.46
CA LEU A 15 -12.55 -1.07 -7.17
C LEU A 15 -11.47 0.01 -6.99
N GLY A 16 -10.76 0.38 -8.05
CA GLY A 16 -9.82 1.50 -8.03
C GLY A 16 -10.50 2.83 -7.66
N VAL A 17 -11.69 3.09 -8.23
CA VAL A 17 -12.51 4.27 -7.90
C VAL A 17 -13.00 4.22 -6.46
N VAL A 18 -13.52 3.07 -6.01
CA VAL A 18 -13.96 2.83 -4.62
C VAL A 18 -12.84 3.12 -3.63
N PHE A 19 -11.61 2.63 -3.90
CA PHE A 19 -10.46 2.85 -3.02
C PHE A 19 -10.03 4.32 -2.99
N ALA A 20 -10.16 5.04 -4.11
CA ALA A 20 -9.90 6.46 -4.17
C ALA A 20 -10.92 7.26 -3.34
N ILE A 21 -12.22 6.98 -3.49
CA ILE A 21 -13.29 7.63 -2.72
C ILE A 21 -13.15 7.30 -1.23
N PHE A 22 -12.96 6.03 -0.87
CA PHE A 22 -12.71 5.63 0.51
C PHE A 22 -11.51 6.36 1.10
N GLY A 23 -10.41 6.43 0.35
CA GLY A 23 -9.21 7.16 0.75
C GLY A 23 -9.47 8.64 1.03
N PHE A 24 -10.35 9.26 0.24
CA PHE A 24 -10.78 10.64 0.42
C PHE A 24 -11.70 10.81 1.63
N ILE A 25 -12.72 9.96 1.81
CA ILE A 25 -13.59 9.98 3.00
C ILE A 25 -12.74 9.82 4.26
N TRP A 26 -11.80 8.86 4.27
CA TRP A 26 -10.91 8.67 5.40
C TRP A 26 -10.01 9.88 5.66
N TRP A 27 -9.57 10.56 4.61
CA TRP A 27 -8.80 11.80 4.75
C TRP A 27 -9.62 12.89 5.46
N ILE A 28 -10.89 13.05 5.13
CA ILE A 28 -11.81 13.99 5.83
C ILE A 28 -11.99 13.59 7.29
N ILE A 29 -12.25 12.30 7.57
CA ILE A 29 -12.40 11.81 8.96
C ILE A 29 -11.13 12.12 9.77
N ASN A 30 -9.95 11.81 9.22
CA ASN A 30 -8.69 12.07 9.90
C ASN A 30 -8.43 13.58 10.08
N ALA A 31 -8.86 14.42 9.14
CA ALA A 31 -8.81 15.88 9.29
C ALA A 31 -9.72 16.37 10.42
N GLY A 32 -10.96 15.85 10.52
CA GLY A 32 -11.87 16.15 11.62
C GLY A 32 -11.31 15.71 12.98
N ILE A 33 -10.75 14.51 13.07
CA ILE A 33 -10.10 14.00 14.29
C ILE A 33 -8.89 14.88 14.69
N ASN A 34 -8.13 15.37 13.70
CA ASN A 34 -7.01 16.28 13.96
C ASN A 34 -7.51 17.66 14.43
N LEU A 35 -8.59 18.17 13.85
CA LEU A 35 -9.20 19.45 14.24
C LEU A 35 -9.68 19.42 15.69
N LEU A 36 -10.39 18.36 16.09
CA LEU A 36 -10.90 18.17 17.45
C LEU A 36 -9.78 18.07 18.51
N ARG A 37 -8.60 17.61 18.10
CA ARG A 37 -7.43 17.44 18.97
C ARG A 37 -6.59 18.71 19.12
N GLY A 38 -6.70 19.64 18.19
CA GLY A 38 -5.85 20.82 18.14
C GLY A 38 -4.37 20.46 17.97
N ALA A 39 -3.50 21.08 18.77
CA ALA A 39 -2.04 20.94 18.66
C ALA A 39 -1.45 19.72 19.39
N ALA A 40 -2.26 18.86 20.03
CA ALA A 40 -1.72 17.74 20.79
C ALA A 40 -1.12 16.67 19.85
N PRO A 41 0.10 16.18 20.13
CA PRO A 41 0.74 15.17 19.29
C PRO A 41 -0.06 13.86 19.33
N LYS A 42 -0.19 13.19 18.18
CA LYS A 42 -0.83 11.86 18.13
C LYS A 42 0.07 10.85 18.82
N SER A 43 -0.49 10.06 19.73
CA SER A 43 0.23 8.91 20.29
C SER A 43 0.49 7.86 19.20
N GLN A 44 1.62 7.16 19.30
CA GLN A 44 1.94 6.04 18.39
C GLN A 44 0.83 4.98 18.40
N VAL A 45 0.33 4.62 19.58
CA VAL A 45 -0.73 3.60 19.75
C VAL A 45 -2.00 4.02 19.03
N GLU A 46 -2.40 5.28 19.20
CA GLU A 46 -3.59 5.83 18.57
C GLU A 46 -3.48 5.85 17.05
N THR A 47 -2.29 6.15 16.52
CA THR A 47 -2.02 6.12 15.08
C THR A 47 -2.21 4.73 14.50
N TYR A 48 -1.76 3.68 15.19
CA TYR A 48 -1.95 2.30 14.76
C TYR A 48 -3.40 1.83 14.92
N ILE A 49 -4.10 2.23 15.97
CA ILE A 49 -5.54 1.94 16.15
C ILE A 49 -6.34 2.57 15.00
N LEU A 50 -6.11 3.86 14.70
CA LEU A 50 -6.77 4.54 13.58
C LEU A 50 -6.44 3.86 12.24
N LYS A 51 -5.21 3.38 12.07
CA LYS A 51 -4.82 2.62 10.87
C LYS A 51 -5.53 1.27 10.79
N LEU A 52 -5.67 0.55 11.89
CA LEU A 52 -6.40 -0.72 11.94
C LEU A 52 -7.87 -0.51 11.59
N ILE A 53 -8.52 0.49 12.18
CA ILE A 53 -9.91 0.86 11.89
C ILE A 53 -10.07 1.20 10.40
N ARG A 54 -9.14 1.99 9.85
CA ARG A 54 -9.12 2.31 8.42
C ARG A 54 -9.07 1.05 7.56
N TYR A 55 -8.16 0.14 7.86
CA TYR A 55 -7.93 -1.04 7.03
C TYR A 55 -9.08 -2.02 7.17
N PHE A 56 -9.66 -2.15 8.36
CA PHE A 56 -10.89 -2.89 8.60
C PHE A 56 -12.03 -2.40 7.70
N PHE A 57 -12.36 -1.10 7.74
CA PHE A 57 -13.45 -0.57 6.91
C PHE A 57 -13.15 -0.61 5.41
N LEU A 58 -11.87 -0.50 5.01
CA LEU A 58 -11.49 -0.68 3.61
C LEU A 58 -11.81 -2.11 3.14
N VAL A 59 -11.38 -3.11 3.91
CA VAL A 59 -11.59 -4.53 3.61
C VAL A 59 -13.08 -4.84 3.54
N ASP A 60 -13.81 -4.35 4.54
CA ASP A 60 -15.25 -4.51 4.70
C ASP A 60 -16.04 -3.93 3.51
N VAL A 61 -15.79 -2.66 3.15
CA VAL A 61 -16.40 -2.03 1.97
C VAL A 61 -16.04 -2.79 0.69
N THR A 62 -14.78 -3.22 0.55
CA THR A 62 -14.35 -4.00 -0.62
C THR A 62 -15.18 -5.27 -0.77
N PHE A 63 -15.41 -5.98 0.34
CA PHE A 63 -16.23 -7.17 0.38
C PHE A 63 -17.71 -6.86 0.09
N MET A 64 -18.24 -5.79 0.67
CA MET A 64 -19.61 -5.34 0.45
C MET A 64 -19.87 -5.02 -1.04
N PHE A 65 -18.93 -4.36 -1.72
CA PHE A 65 -18.98 -4.12 -3.17
C PHE A 65 -18.95 -5.40 -4.01
N CYS A 66 -18.49 -6.54 -3.47
CA CYS A 66 -18.53 -7.83 -4.16
C CYS A 66 -19.91 -8.49 -4.06
N ILE A 67 -20.59 -8.39 -2.92
CA ILE A 67 -21.87 -9.08 -2.67
C ILE A 67 -23.07 -8.28 -3.21
N TYR A 68 -23.10 -6.97 -2.96
CA TYR A 68 -24.26 -6.14 -3.34
C TYR A 68 -24.36 -5.87 -4.86
N GLN A 69 -23.31 -6.16 -5.63
CA GLN A 69 -23.36 -6.09 -7.10
C GLN A 69 -24.05 -7.29 -7.76
N GLU A 70 -24.23 -8.39 -7.03
CA GLU A 70 -24.69 -9.68 -7.58
C GLU A 70 -25.99 -10.14 -6.88
N ASP A 71 -26.84 -9.20 -6.47
CA ASP A 71 -28.12 -9.47 -5.78
C ASP A 71 -27.97 -10.36 -4.52
N GLY A 72 -26.82 -10.30 -3.85
CA GLY A 72 -26.53 -11.12 -2.67
C GLY A 72 -25.92 -12.50 -2.96
N LEU A 73 -25.68 -12.85 -4.22
CA LEU A 73 -24.99 -14.09 -4.60
C LEU A 73 -23.47 -13.93 -4.54
N ILE A 74 -22.79 -14.89 -3.92
CA ILE A 74 -21.33 -14.89 -3.83
C ILE A 74 -20.72 -15.34 -5.16
N ASN A 75 -20.23 -14.39 -5.94
CA ASN A 75 -19.44 -14.67 -7.15
C ASN A 75 -17.97 -14.90 -6.78
N TYR A 76 -17.58 -16.17 -6.60
CA TYR A 76 -16.23 -16.56 -6.20
C TYR A 76 -15.11 -15.98 -7.09
N PRO A 77 -15.21 -16.00 -8.44
CA PRO A 77 -14.23 -15.35 -9.30
C PRO A 77 -14.00 -13.87 -8.99
N ARG A 78 -15.07 -13.07 -8.82
CA ARG A 78 -14.96 -11.64 -8.48
C ARG A 78 -14.37 -11.43 -7.10
N LEU A 79 -14.71 -12.29 -6.15
CA LEU A 79 -14.17 -12.26 -4.80
C LEU A 79 -12.67 -12.52 -4.76
N VAL A 80 -12.17 -13.47 -5.57
CA VAL A 80 -10.74 -13.73 -5.73
C VAL A 80 -10.03 -12.52 -6.36
N VAL A 81 -10.63 -11.91 -7.38
CA VAL A 81 -10.07 -10.69 -8.01
C VAL A 81 -10.02 -9.53 -7.00
N ALA A 82 -11.10 -9.30 -6.24
CA ALA A 82 -11.15 -8.27 -5.21
C ALA A 82 -10.09 -8.50 -4.13
N GLY A 83 -9.96 -9.73 -3.64
CA GLY A 83 -8.91 -10.13 -2.70
C GLY A 83 -7.51 -9.88 -3.26
N GLY A 84 -7.28 -10.17 -4.54
CA GLY A 84 -6.01 -9.88 -5.22
C GLY A 84 -5.71 -8.39 -5.32
N VAL A 85 -6.69 -7.58 -5.72
CA VAL A 85 -6.56 -6.10 -5.78
C VAL A 85 -6.30 -5.52 -4.39
N LEU A 86 -7.01 -6.00 -3.37
CA LEU A 86 -6.85 -5.58 -1.97
C LEU A 86 -5.47 -5.95 -1.41
N LEU A 87 -5.00 -7.16 -1.68
CA LEU A 87 -3.66 -7.62 -1.32
C LEU A 87 -2.60 -6.72 -1.99
N MET A 88 -2.77 -6.42 -3.27
CA MET A 88 -1.85 -5.54 -4.01
C MET A 88 -1.87 -4.10 -3.49
N TYR A 89 -3.04 -3.61 -3.10
CA TYR A 89 -3.14 -2.32 -2.41
C TYR A 89 -2.32 -2.30 -1.11
N PHE A 90 -2.47 -3.33 -0.26
CA PHE A 90 -1.72 -3.43 0.98
C PHE A 90 -0.22 -3.64 0.77
N LEU A 91 0.19 -4.46 -0.19
CA LEU A 91 1.60 -4.59 -0.59
C LEU A 91 2.17 -3.24 -1.00
N GLY A 92 1.43 -2.48 -1.82
CA GLY A 92 1.84 -1.15 -2.23
C GLY A 92 1.91 -0.14 -1.08
N LYS A 93 1.14 -0.35 0.00
CA LYS A 93 1.27 0.41 1.26
C LYS A 93 2.49 -0.01 2.06
N TYR A 94 2.76 -1.31 2.17
CA TYR A 94 3.92 -1.85 2.85
C TYR A 94 5.24 -1.37 2.21
N GLN A 95 5.36 -1.46 0.88
CA GLN A 95 6.52 -0.97 0.13
C GLN A 95 6.73 0.54 0.31
N ASN A 96 5.65 1.34 0.20
CA ASN A 96 5.73 2.78 0.40
C ASN A 96 6.22 3.13 1.81
N ALA A 97 5.86 2.32 2.80
CA ALA A 97 6.28 2.53 4.17
C ALA A 97 7.77 2.24 4.35
N GLU A 98 8.30 1.22 3.67
CA GLU A 98 9.73 0.94 3.62
C GLU A 98 10.55 2.05 2.94
N VAL A 99 10.11 2.51 1.77
CA VAL A 99 10.74 3.61 1.04
C VAL A 99 10.77 4.89 1.90
N ARG A 100 9.67 5.18 2.61
CA ARG A 100 9.61 6.33 3.53
C ARG A 100 10.66 6.24 4.63
N ASN A 101 10.91 5.06 5.19
CA ASN A 101 11.93 4.91 6.23
C ASN A 101 13.34 5.08 5.69
N ALA A 102 13.61 4.54 4.50
CA ALA A 102 14.90 4.73 3.85
C ALA A 102 15.17 6.22 3.63
N PHE A 103 14.15 6.98 3.19
CA PHE A 103 14.24 8.43 3.04
C PHE A 103 14.44 9.16 4.38
N VAL A 104 13.68 8.83 5.42
CA VAL A 104 13.82 9.44 6.76
C VAL A 104 15.20 9.15 7.35
N GLN A 105 15.74 7.94 7.16
CA GLN A 105 17.09 7.59 7.61
C GLN A 105 18.17 8.36 6.84
N LEU A 106 18.01 8.50 5.52
CA LEU A 106 18.92 9.30 4.70
C LEU A 106 18.88 10.78 5.10
N GLN A 107 17.68 11.34 5.30
CA GLN A 107 17.49 12.72 5.74
C GLN A 107 18.03 12.96 7.15
N GLY A 108 17.82 12.03 8.08
CA GLY A 108 18.35 12.10 9.45
C GLY A 108 19.88 12.09 9.48
N ARG A 109 20.52 11.30 8.61
CA ARG A 109 21.98 11.29 8.42
C ARG A 109 22.51 12.61 7.82
N LEU A 110 21.75 13.24 6.92
CA LEU A 110 22.13 14.51 6.30
C LEU A 110 21.90 15.74 7.20
N MET A 111 20.88 15.73 8.04
CA MET A 111 20.51 16.89 8.87
C MET A 111 21.01 16.84 10.32
N ASN A 112 21.73 15.78 10.72
CA ASN A 112 22.16 15.54 12.11
C ASN A 112 21.05 15.80 13.16
N ARG A 113 19.80 15.56 12.77
CA ARG A 113 18.62 15.66 13.62
C ARG A 113 18.17 14.23 13.93
N GLY A 114 17.90 13.98 15.21
CA GLY A 114 17.41 12.68 15.69
C GLY A 114 16.24 12.18 14.85
N VAL A 115 16.21 10.86 14.62
CA VAL A 115 15.21 10.16 13.81
C VAL A 115 13.83 10.36 14.44
N GLY A 116 13.10 11.36 13.95
CA GLY A 116 11.74 11.66 14.39
C GLY A 116 10.78 10.53 14.05
N ASP A 117 10.25 9.93 15.10
CA ASP A 117 9.17 8.94 15.21
C ASP A 117 9.21 7.75 14.23
N THR A 118 9.86 6.70 14.73
CA THR A 118 10.15 5.43 14.09
C THR A 118 8.89 4.66 13.74
N PHE A 119 8.54 4.71 12.46
CA PHE A 119 7.78 3.64 11.82
C PHE A 119 8.35 2.27 12.22
N ASN A 120 7.49 1.38 12.73
CA ASN A 120 7.86 0.02 13.06
C ASN A 120 7.39 -0.91 11.95
N LYS A 121 8.35 -1.42 11.15
CA LYS A 121 8.10 -2.40 10.07
C LYS A 121 7.23 -3.58 10.54
N ARG A 122 7.42 -4.05 11.77
CA ARG A 122 6.66 -5.17 12.34
C ARG A 122 5.19 -4.79 12.58
N THR A 123 4.94 -3.61 13.15
CA THR A 123 3.57 -3.17 13.44
C THR A 123 2.77 -2.91 12.16
N GLU A 124 3.40 -2.37 11.11
CA GLU A 124 2.73 -2.22 9.81
C GLU A 124 2.32 -3.56 9.22
N GLY A 125 3.23 -4.55 9.25
CA GLY A 125 2.97 -5.90 8.80
C GLY A 125 1.82 -6.57 9.57
N ILE A 126 1.78 -6.41 10.90
CA ILE A 126 0.71 -6.95 11.75
C ILE A 126 -0.65 -6.32 11.38
N VAL A 127 -0.72 -5.00 11.20
CA VAL A 127 -1.99 -4.32 10.87
C VAL A 127 -2.50 -4.75 9.48
N ILE A 128 -1.60 -4.94 8.52
CA ILE A 128 -1.96 -5.48 7.19
C ILE A 128 -2.42 -6.94 7.30
N LEU A 129 -1.72 -7.77 8.06
CA LEU A 129 -2.06 -9.18 8.24
C LEU A 129 -3.45 -9.33 8.89
N LEU A 130 -3.73 -8.52 9.92
CA LEU A 130 -5.06 -8.48 10.55
C LEU A 130 -6.15 -8.03 9.56
N ALA A 131 -5.86 -7.03 8.72
CA ALA A 131 -6.79 -6.60 7.68
C ALA A 131 -7.11 -7.71 6.67
N LEU A 132 -6.10 -8.47 6.24
CA LEU A 132 -6.31 -9.64 5.37
C LEU A 132 -7.07 -10.77 6.10
N ALA A 133 -6.83 -10.97 7.39
CA ALA A 133 -7.59 -11.93 8.19
C ALA A 133 -9.07 -11.55 8.27
N PHE A 134 -9.40 -10.26 8.43
CA PHE A 134 -10.79 -9.80 8.38
C PHE A 134 -11.45 -10.08 7.02
N PHE A 135 -10.72 -9.97 5.91
CA PHE A 135 -11.27 -10.31 4.59
C PHE A 135 -11.69 -11.78 4.54
N VAL A 136 -10.82 -12.69 4.99
CA VAL A 136 -11.14 -14.13 5.06
C VAL A 136 -12.32 -14.38 6.00
N LEU A 137 -12.37 -13.67 7.12
CA LEU A 137 -13.46 -13.78 8.09
C LEU A 137 -14.80 -13.40 7.45
N PHE A 138 -14.87 -12.30 6.69
CA PHE A 138 -16.08 -11.91 5.98
C PHE A 138 -16.50 -12.93 4.90
N VAL A 139 -15.54 -13.60 4.26
CA VAL A 139 -15.86 -14.69 3.31
C VAL A 139 -16.53 -15.87 4.00
N VAL A 140 -16.14 -16.19 5.23
CA VAL A 140 -16.73 -17.28 6.02
C VAL A 140 -18.07 -16.87 6.63
N GLU A 141 -18.16 -15.64 7.15
CA GLU A 141 -19.36 -15.10 7.79
C GLU A 141 -19.69 -13.71 7.20
N PRO A 142 -20.45 -13.66 6.09
CA PRO A 142 -20.78 -12.40 5.40
C PRO A 142 -21.64 -11.44 6.21
N SER A 143 -22.36 -11.93 7.23
CA SER A 143 -23.21 -11.09 8.08
C SER A 143 -22.41 -10.03 8.85
N LEU A 144 -21.13 -10.29 9.11
CA LEU A 144 -20.27 -9.39 9.88
C LEU A 144 -19.89 -8.11 9.13
N SER A 145 -19.99 -8.11 7.81
CA SER A 145 -19.79 -6.88 7.02
C SER A 145 -21.03 -6.00 6.96
N GLN A 146 -22.16 -6.46 7.49
CA GLN A 146 -23.44 -5.75 7.46
C GLN A 146 -23.67 -5.05 8.80
N ASN A 147 -23.06 -3.88 8.98
CA ASN A 147 -23.29 -3.03 10.13
C ASN A 147 -23.58 -1.58 9.70
N PRO A 148 -24.18 -0.73 10.56
CA PRO A 148 -24.58 0.62 10.18
C PRO A 148 -23.42 1.50 9.67
N VAL A 149 -22.21 1.31 10.20
CA VAL A 149 -21.04 2.10 9.80
C VAL A 149 -20.53 1.66 8.43
N SER A 150 -20.47 0.34 8.19
CA SER A 150 -20.15 -0.27 6.91
C SER A 150 -21.12 0.16 5.80
N ASN A 151 -22.41 0.09 6.09
CA ASN A 151 -23.45 0.55 5.17
C ASN A 151 -23.31 2.05 4.88
N TRP A 152 -23.04 2.86 5.91
CA TRP A 152 -22.79 4.29 5.72
C TRP A 152 -21.58 4.54 4.80
N PHE A 153 -20.48 3.81 4.96
CA PHE A 153 -19.34 3.93 4.06
C PHE A 153 -19.69 3.51 2.63
N TYR A 154 -20.37 2.39 2.47
CA TYR A 154 -20.81 1.88 1.17
C TYR A 154 -21.71 2.89 0.44
N ASP A 155 -22.77 3.34 1.11
CA ASP A 155 -23.72 4.32 0.57
C ASP A 155 -23.04 5.66 0.28
N SER A 156 -22.14 6.12 1.16
CA SER A 156 -21.37 7.35 0.95
C SER A 156 -20.49 7.24 -0.29
N ILE A 157 -19.89 6.08 -0.54
CA ILE A 157 -19.07 5.86 -1.73
C ILE A 157 -19.94 5.85 -2.98
N LEU A 158 -21.08 5.14 -2.97
CA LEU A 158 -22.00 5.13 -4.11
C LEU A 158 -22.52 6.53 -4.42
N ASN A 159 -22.97 7.27 -3.40
CA ASN A 159 -23.46 8.64 -3.57
C ASN A 159 -22.40 9.56 -4.23
N ILE A 160 -21.12 9.42 -3.83
CA ILE A 160 -20.02 10.18 -4.44
C ILE A 160 -19.71 9.68 -5.85
N GLU A 161 -19.73 8.36 -6.10
CA GLU A 161 -19.52 7.73 -7.41
C GLU A 161 -20.57 8.18 -8.43
N ASP A 162 -21.84 8.26 -8.01
CA ASP A 162 -23.00 8.57 -8.85
C ASP A 162 -23.21 10.08 -9.05
N THR A 163 -22.58 10.92 -8.24
CA THR A 163 -22.66 12.37 -8.42
C THR A 163 -21.93 12.79 -9.71
N PRO A 164 -22.53 13.52 -10.66
CA PRO A 164 -21.96 13.74 -11.99
C PRO A 164 -20.53 14.33 -12.01
N ILE A 165 -20.30 15.39 -11.22
CA ILE A 165 -19.00 16.09 -11.19
C ILE A 165 -17.99 15.30 -10.34
N PHE A 166 -18.36 14.94 -9.10
CA PHE A 166 -17.47 14.24 -8.19
C PHE A 166 -17.13 12.84 -8.70
N GLY A 167 -18.10 12.10 -9.21
CA GLY A 167 -17.93 10.78 -9.82
C GLY A 167 -16.97 10.81 -11.00
N PHE A 168 -17.02 11.84 -11.85
CA PHE A 168 -16.04 11.99 -12.93
C PHE A 168 -14.61 12.20 -12.37
N ILE A 169 -14.43 13.08 -11.39
CA ILE A 169 -13.13 13.34 -10.76
C ILE A 169 -12.58 12.03 -10.15
N PHE A 170 -13.41 11.29 -9.41
CA PHE A 170 -12.99 10.04 -8.78
C PHE A 170 -12.72 8.92 -9.79
N LYS A 171 -13.40 8.89 -10.94
CA LYS A 171 -13.05 7.97 -12.05
C LYS A 171 -11.66 8.25 -12.59
N VAL A 172 -11.29 9.52 -12.77
CA VAL A 172 -9.94 9.92 -13.22
C VAL A 172 -8.89 9.58 -12.15
N VAL A 173 -9.15 9.93 -10.89
CA VAL A 173 -8.22 9.61 -9.77
C VAL A 173 -8.08 8.09 -9.60
N GLY A 174 -9.19 7.36 -9.67
CA GLY A 174 -9.24 5.89 -9.60
C GLY A 174 -8.45 5.22 -10.72
N PHE A 175 -8.48 5.78 -11.93
CA PHE A 175 -7.63 5.33 -13.04
C PHE A 175 -6.14 5.42 -12.69
N PHE A 176 -5.65 6.60 -12.28
CA PHE A 176 -4.24 6.77 -11.91
C PHE A 176 -3.84 5.92 -10.73
N PHE A 177 -4.73 5.79 -9.75
CA PHE A 177 -4.52 4.92 -8.61
C PHE A 177 -4.37 3.45 -9.04
N MET A 178 -5.22 2.96 -9.94
CA MET A 178 -5.10 1.60 -10.47
C MET A 178 -3.79 1.39 -11.23
N VAL A 179 -3.42 2.32 -12.13
CA VAL A 179 -2.12 2.28 -12.83
C VAL A 179 -0.98 2.20 -11.82
N SER A 180 -1.04 2.98 -10.74
CA SER A 180 -0.03 2.94 -9.69
C SER A 180 0.07 1.57 -8.99
N ILE A 181 -1.06 0.88 -8.78
CA ILE A 181 -1.08 -0.47 -8.19
C ILE A 181 -0.47 -1.48 -9.16
N ILE A 182 -0.82 -1.41 -10.45
CA ILE A 182 -0.27 -2.31 -11.47
C ILE A 182 1.24 -2.14 -11.57
N LEU A 183 1.75 -0.90 -11.58
CA LEU A 183 3.19 -0.65 -11.60
C LEU A 183 3.90 -1.21 -10.36
N LYS A 184 3.29 -1.09 -9.18
CA LYS A 184 3.83 -1.69 -7.94
C LYS A 184 3.81 -3.21 -7.97
N LEU A 185 2.77 -3.82 -8.57
CA LEU A 185 2.67 -5.25 -8.79
C LEU A 185 3.83 -5.74 -9.68
N VAL A 186 4.07 -5.07 -10.80
CA VAL A 186 5.17 -5.40 -11.72
C VAL A 186 6.52 -5.31 -10.98
N ASN A 187 6.73 -4.25 -10.21
CA ASN A 187 7.97 -4.07 -9.44
C ASN A 187 8.13 -5.13 -8.33
N GLY A 188 7.04 -5.50 -7.65
CA GLY A 188 7.02 -6.55 -6.64
C GLY A 188 7.36 -7.92 -7.22
N ILE A 189 6.83 -8.24 -8.41
CA ILE A 189 7.17 -9.47 -9.13
C ILE A 189 8.63 -9.46 -9.59
N GLN A 190 9.13 -8.35 -10.14
CA GLN A 190 10.55 -8.23 -10.53
C GLN A 190 11.50 -8.47 -9.36
N MET A 191 11.18 -7.92 -8.17
CA MET A 191 11.93 -8.15 -6.95
C MET A 191 11.95 -9.62 -6.53
N LEU A 192 10.83 -10.34 -6.67
CA LEU A 192 10.75 -11.78 -6.38
C LEU A 192 11.51 -12.63 -7.40
N LEU A 193 11.57 -12.20 -8.66
CA LEU A 193 12.29 -12.88 -9.73
C LEU A 193 13.80 -12.56 -9.75
N GLY A 194 14.30 -11.77 -8.78
CA GLY A 194 15.71 -11.38 -8.72
C GLY A 194 16.15 -10.44 -9.85
N VAL A 195 15.22 -9.92 -10.65
CA VAL A 195 15.51 -8.91 -11.67
C VAL A 195 15.57 -7.58 -10.94
N PRO A 196 16.70 -6.85 -10.95
CA PRO A 196 16.80 -5.57 -10.28
C PRO A 196 15.70 -4.65 -10.82
N ALA A 197 14.81 -4.20 -9.93
CA ALA A 197 13.70 -3.33 -10.28
C ALA A 197 14.23 -2.16 -11.10
N ARG A 198 13.62 -1.89 -12.26
CA ARG A 198 14.01 -0.78 -13.13
C ARG A 198 13.78 0.52 -12.36
N ASN A 199 14.86 1.01 -11.75
CA ASN A 199 14.89 2.27 -11.01
C ASN A 199 14.58 3.39 -12.01
N ASN A 200 13.34 3.90 -12.01
CA ASN A 200 13.02 5.19 -12.65
C ASN A 200 13.51 6.35 -11.77
N SER A 201 14.74 6.26 -11.30
CA SER A 201 15.50 7.36 -10.72
C SER A 201 16.72 7.53 -11.61
N GLY A 202 16.59 8.41 -12.60
CA GLY A 202 17.74 8.99 -13.28
C GLY A 202 18.56 9.77 -12.26
N GLY A 203 19.51 9.08 -11.64
CA GLY A 203 20.60 9.65 -10.87
C GLY A 203 21.90 9.14 -11.50
N PRO A 204 22.92 9.98 -11.73
CA PRO A 204 24.11 9.59 -12.48
C PRO A 204 24.79 8.39 -11.82
N GLN A 205 25.04 7.38 -12.64
CA GLN A 205 25.84 6.22 -12.34
C GLN A 205 27.29 6.68 -12.15
N GLY A 206 27.66 6.97 -10.91
CA GLY A 206 29.03 7.26 -10.49
C GLY A 206 29.73 5.97 -10.09
N SER A 207 30.18 5.21 -11.07
CA SER A 207 31.23 4.21 -10.90
C SER A 207 32.50 4.92 -10.40
N ASN A 208 32.87 4.74 -9.14
CA ASN A 208 34.17 5.18 -8.64
C ASN A 208 35.05 3.95 -8.39
N HIS A 209 35.64 3.47 -9.48
CA HIS A 209 36.86 2.68 -9.46
C HIS A 209 38.00 3.71 -9.48
N ASN A 210 38.77 3.79 -8.38
CA ASN A 210 40.12 4.36 -8.38
C ASN A 210 40.84 3.87 -7.11
N SER A 211 41.34 2.64 -7.21
CA SER A 211 42.59 2.24 -6.59
C SER A 211 43.76 3.00 -7.24
N LEU A 212 44.85 3.16 -6.47
CA LEU A 212 46.19 3.64 -6.84
C LEU A 212 46.43 5.14 -6.58
N GLY A 213 47.39 5.53 -5.75
CA GLY A 213 48.38 4.72 -5.06
C GLY A 213 49.20 5.55 -4.07
N ASN A 214 49.68 4.88 -3.04
CA ASN A 214 50.94 5.26 -2.43
C ASN A 214 51.81 4.00 -2.46
N LYS A 215 52.79 4.00 -3.37
CA LYS A 215 53.86 3.02 -3.43
C LYS A 215 54.86 3.37 -2.33
N GLY A 216 55.15 2.40 -1.47
CA GLY A 216 56.23 2.44 -0.52
C GLY A 216 56.52 0.99 -0.17
N GLU A 217 57.38 0.39 -0.99
CA GLU A 217 58.49 -0.50 -0.61
C GLU A 217 58.16 -1.55 0.45
N ASP A 218 58.08 -2.81 0.01
CA ASP A 218 58.86 -3.93 0.57
C ASP A 218 58.30 -5.25 -0.01
N GLU A 219 58.75 -5.53 -1.22
CA GLU A 219 58.70 -6.84 -1.87
C GLU A 219 59.77 -7.71 -1.20
N PHE A 220 59.35 -8.50 -0.20
CA PHE A 220 60.18 -9.55 0.37
C PHE A 220 59.73 -10.88 -0.22
N ASP A 221 60.56 -11.35 -1.15
CA ASP A 221 60.51 -12.67 -1.75
C ASP A 221 60.63 -13.78 -0.68
N ASP A 222 59.83 -14.83 -0.86
CA ASP A 222 60.09 -16.18 -0.35
C ASP A 222 61.58 -16.52 -0.61
N TYR A 223 62.37 -17.13 0.29
CA TYR A 223 62.24 -18.42 0.95
C TYR A 223 63.19 -18.47 2.17
N GLU A 224 62.83 -19.24 3.22
CA GLU A 224 63.72 -20.26 3.80
C GLU A 224 62.90 -21.26 4.63
N GLU A 225 63.05 -22.55 4.32
CA GLU A 225 62.47 -23.68 5.05
C GLU A 225 63.10 -23.80 6.45
N VAL A 226 62.31 -24.21 7.44
CA VAL A 226 62.82 -24.82 8.68
C VAL A 226 61.83 -25.86 9.22
N GLU A 227 62.33 -27.10 9.16
CA GLU A 227 61.95 -28.38 9.80
C GLU A 227 60.62 -29.07 9.42
#